data_AF-A0A9P7GPS3-F1
#
_entry.id   AF-A0A9P7GPS3-F1
#
_cell.length_a   1.000
_cell.length_b   1.000
_cell.length_c   1.000
_cell.angle_alpha   90.00
_cell.angle_beta   90.00
_cell.angle_gamma   90.00
#
_symmetry.space_group_name_H-M   'P 1'
#
loop_
_entity.id
_entity.type
_entity.pdbx_description
1 polymer ?
#
loop_
_entity_poly.entity_id
_entity_poly.type
_entity_poly.pdbx_seq_one_letter_code
_entity_poly.pdbx_strand_id
1 'polypeptide(L)'
;MNSKAAWPLALLLVTPFDSSLFKDNSCLSKAFYGNYQQGNTTLSVLRPDSSCLDTWSSHALASSATISGATKEVQQLVWLEEQAVEESLKAQTRSFRNEFDAFLDTLSTYNPASEDFTNSHGQEVISNARSVGYEVLYRHKKAALLSVDHDKAKIIDTLVPRFWKSTLLPTKPVPFQSVDRSSLTHAETVLANLKSDPTIATIVDSISVSQMKKDIRFLTGEDEDSGILSRHSFSKGALTAASWLKARFEETGASCELKPFLIGFAPNVVWSISRYPSLVNTTSTVLFSAHYDSRGSFGKTRAPGADDDGSGTIALLSIARTILREGIKFHSNVELVAFAGEEQGLLGSRAYSRMVYF
;
A
#
# COMPACT_ATOMS: atom_id res chain seq x y z
N MET A 1 -6.68 -20.01 -49.74
CA MET A 1 -6.03 -19.89 -48.42
C MET A 1 -6.45 -18.55 -47.83
N ASN A 2 -7.51 -18.52 -47.02
CA ASN A 2 -7.93 -17.31 -46.31
C ASN A 2 -7.32 -17.35 -44.91
N SER A 3 -6.32 -16.51 -44.66
CA SER A 3 -5.83 -16.26 -43.31
C SER A 3 -6.94 -15.58 -42.51
N LYS A 4 -7.68 -16.36 -41.71
CA LYS A 4 -8.52 -15.79 -40.66
C LYS A 4 -7.59 -15.06 -39.70
N ALA A 5 -7.64 -13.74 -39.67
CA ALA A 5 -6.99 -12.95 -38.63
C ALA A 5 -7.43 -13.51 -37.27
N ALA A 6 -6.48 -13.88 -36.41
CA ALA A 6 -6.79 -14.28 -35.04
C ALA A 6 -7.34 -13.06 -34.32
N TRP A 7 -8.60 -13.12 -33.90
CA TRP A 7 -9.19 -12.06 -33.07
C TRP A 7 -8.58 -12.16 -31.66
N PRO A 8 -8.23 -11.04 -31.02
CA PRO A 8 -7.69 -11.06 -29.68
C PRO A 8 -8.69 -11.65 -28.68
N LEU A 9 -8.22 -12.41 -27.70
CA LEU A 9 -9.05 -13.07 -26.68
C LEU A 9 -9.73 -12.06 -25.74
N ALA A 10 -9.13 -10.88 -25.60
CA ALA A 10 -9.70 -9.73 -24.91
C ALA A 10 -9.15 -8.43 -25.50
N LEU A 11 -10.00 -7.41 -25.61
CA LEU A 11 -9.62 -6.04 -25.95
C LEU A 11 -9.53 -5.20 -24.68
N LEU A 12 -8.40 -4.54 -24.50
CA LEU A 12 -8.17 -3.60 -23.41
C LEU A 12 -8.01 -2.20 -23.98
N LEU A 13 -8.70 -1.26 -23.35
CA LEU A 13 -8.69 0.16 -23.69
C LEU A 13 -8.05 0.93 -22.54
N VAL A 14 -6.98 1.64 -22.82
CA VAL A 14 -6.30 2.56 -21.89
C VAL A 14 -6.50 3.98 -22.40
N THR A 15 -7.26 4.80 -21.68
CA THR A 15 -7.65 6.16 -22.10
C THR A 15 -7.39 7.16 -20.98
N PRO A 16 -7.13 8.45 -21.27
CA PRO A 16 -7.21 9.50 -20.26
C PRO A 16 -8.55 9.45 -19.52
N PHE A 17 -8.51 9.60 -18.20
CA PHE A 17 -9.71 9.62 -17.37
C PHE A 17 -10.51 10.89 -17.61
N ASP A 18 -11.79 10.72 -17.92
CA ASP A 18 -12.80 11.78 -17.90
C ASP A 18 -14.09 11.21 -17.32
N SER A 19 -14.66 11.90 -16.34
CA SER A 19 -15.96 11.53 -15.74
C SER A 19 -17.12 11.48 -16.74
N SER A 20 -17.02 12.22 -17.86
CA SER A 20 -18.01 12.19 -18.93
C SER A 20 -18.12 10.81 -19.60
N LEU A 21 -17.06 10.00 -19.54
CA LEU A 21 -17.02 8.65 -20.10
C LEU A 21 -18.12 7.73 -19.55
N PHE A 22 -18.66 8.04 -18.36
CA PHE A 22 -19.53 7.14 -17.60
C PHE A 22 -20.97 7.67 -17.39
N LYS A 23 -21.29 8.89 -17.81
CA LYS A 23 -22.53 9.59 -17.42
C LYS A 23 -23.83 9.01 -17.99
N ASP A 24 -23.83 8.50 -19.22
CA ASP A 24 -25.08 8.29 -19.97
C ASP A 24 -25.39 6.82 -20.29
N ASN A 25 -24.97 5.88 -19.45
CA ASN A 25 -25.11 4.43 -19.68
C ASN A 25 -24.22 3.92 -20.83
N SER A 26 -22.97 4.39 -20.83
CA SER A 26 -21.93 3.79 -21.64
C SER A 26 -21.65 2.38 -21.11
N CYS A 27 -21.63 1.41 -22.01
CA CYS A 27 -21.09 0.07 -21.83
C CYS A 27 -19.72 0.05 -21.08
N LEU A 28 -18.99 1.17 -21.10
CA LEU A 28 -17.74 1.40 -20.38
C LEU A 28 -17.87 1.36 -18.85
N SER A 29 -19.02 1.76 -18.30
CA SER A 29 -19.26 1.73 -16.84
C SER A 29 -19.16 0.34 -16.22
N LYS A 30 -19.48 -0.70 -17.01
CA LYS A 30 -19.38 -2.12 -16.64
C LYS A 30 -18.05 -2.76 -17.07
N ALA A 31 -17.25 -2.05 -17.84
CA ALA A 31 -15.98 -2.50 -18.39
C ALA A 31 -14.77 -1.95 -17.61
N PHE A 32 -14.98 -1.18 -16.54
CA PHE A 32 -13.96 -0.44 -15.83
C PHE A 32 -13.14 -1.32 -14.88
N TYR A 33 -11.81 -1.28 -14.98
CA TYR A 33 -10.92 -1.94 -14.02
C TYR A 33 -10.40 -0.98 -12.93
N GLY A 34 -10.22 0.28 -13.26
CA GLY A 34 -9.66 1.26 -12.34
C GLY A 34 -9.05 2.47 -13.03
N ASN A 35 -8.63 3.43 -12.21
CA ASN A 35 -7.86 4.60 -12.60
C ASN A 35 -6.44 4.45 -12.06
N TYR A 36 -5.46 4.72 -12.92
CA TYR A 36 -4.04 4.52 -12.64
C TYR A 36 -3.21 5.72 -13.10
N GLN A 37 -2.06 5.95 -12.47
CA GLN A 37 -1.26 7.13 -12.78
C GLN A 37 -0.26 6.86 -13.91
N GLN A 38 -0.08 7.89 -14.72
CA GLN A 38 1.00 8.03 -15.68
C GLN A 38 1.63 9.41 -15.47
N GLY A 39 2.58 9.50 -14.54
CA GLY A 39 3.12 10.79 -14.12
C GLY A 39 2.03 11.68 -13.52
N ASN A 40 1.67 12.77 -14.21
CA ASN A 40 0.64 13.71 -13.76
C ASN A 40 -0.72 13.48 -14.42
N THR A 41 -0.87 12.42 -15.21
CA THR A 41 -2.11 12.11 -15.93
C THR A 41 -2.72 10.83 -15.37
N THR A 42 -4.00 10.88 -15.05
CA THR A 42 -4.78 9.69 -14.68
C THR A 42 -5.31 9.00 -15.94
N LEU A 43 -5.05 7.71 -16.07
CA LEU A 43 -5.56 6.85 -17.14
C LEU A 43 -6.59 5.87 -16.58
N SER A 44 -7.65 5.60 -17.33
CA SER A 44 -8.63 4.54 -17.06
C SER A 44 -8.30 3.31 -17.88
N VAL A 45 -8.30 2.15 -17.22
CA VAL A 45 -8.18 0.84 -17.88
C VAL A 45 -9.56 0.21 -17.97
N LEU A 46 -9.95 -0.17 -19.18
CA LEU A 46 -11.28 -0.66 -19.54
C LEU A 46 -11.16 -1.93 -20.38
N ARG A 47 -12.15 -2.82 -20.31
CA ARG A 47 -12.32 -3.98 -21.20
C ARG A 47 -13.68 -3.94 -21.88
N PRO A 48 -13.86 -3.04 -22.87
CA PRO A 48 -15.10 -2.97 -23.63
C PRO A 48 -15.29 -4.23 -24.48
N ASP A 49 -16.54 -4.60 -24.75
CA ASP A 49 -16.86 -5.51 -25.84
C ASP A 49 -16.71 -4.81 -27.20
N SER A 50 -16.75 -5.57 -28.30
CA SER A 50 -16.58 -5.02 -29.64
C SER A 50 -17.64 -3.97 -30.00
N SER A 51 -18.90 -4.21 -29.64
CA SER A 51 -20.00 -3.26 -29.87
C SER A 51 -19.81 -1.93 -29.12
N CYS A 52 -19.26 -2.01 -27.92
CA CYS A 52 -18.96 -0.85 -27.09
C CYS A 52 -17.82 -0.02 -27.68
N LEU A 53 -16.79 -0.69 -28.19
CA LEU A 53 -15.64 -0.04 -28.81
C LEU A 53 -16.04 0.70 -30.10
N ASP A 54 -16.92 0.10 -30.92
CA ASP A 54 -17.41 0.73 -32.15
C ASP A 54 -18.12 2.06 -31.84
N THR A 55 -18.96 2.06 -30.79
CA THR A 55 -19.65 3.28 -30.33
C THR A 55 -18.64 4.31 -29.79
N TRP A 56 -17.64 3.85 -29.04
CA TRP A 56 -16.62 4.71 -28.43
C TRP A 56 -15.61 5.30 -29.43
N SER A 57 -15.39 4.67 -30.58
CA SER A 57 -14.42 5.13 -31.59
C SER A 57 -14.67 6.56 -32.09
N SER A 58 -15.88 7.08 -31.91
CA SER A 58 -16.30 8.45 -32.24
C SER A 58 -16.07 9.48 -31.11
N HIS A 59 -15.59 9.05 -29.94
CA HIS A 59 -15.40 9.91 -28.77
C HIS A 59 -14.17 10.82 -28.91
N ALA A 60 -14.22 12.02 -28.32
CA ALA A 60 -13.14 13.01 -28.41
C ALA A 60 -11.77 12.50 -27.90
N LEU A 61 -11.79 11.59 -26.92
CA LEU A 61 -10.60 10.97 -26.35
C LEU A 61 -10.07 9.79 -27.17
N ALA A 62 -10.74 9.40 -28.26
CA ALA A 62 -10.38 8.23 -29.03
C ALA A 62 -8.97 8.31 -29.64
N SER A 63 -8.56 9.52 -30.04
CA SER A 63 -7.23 9.80 -30.56
C SER A 63 -6.10 9.65 -29.54
N SER A 64 -6.43 9.70 -28.24
CA SER A 64 -5.47 9.67 -27.13
C SER A 64 -5.49 8.35 -26.36
N ALA A 65 -6.36 7.41 -26.73
CA ALA A 65 -6.39 6.10 -26.10
C ALA A 65 -5.53 5.08 -26.85
N THR A 66 -5.12 4.05 -26.12
CA THR A 66 -4.44 2.89 -26.66
C THR A 66 -5.35 1.68 -26.52
N ILE A 67 -5.58 0.99 -27.65
CA ILE A 67 -6.32 -0.27 -27.69
C ILE A 67 -5.31 -1.38 -27.90
N SER A 68 -5.33 -2.36 -27.01
CA SER A 68 -4.44 -3.50 -27.04
C SER A 68 -5.22 -4.80 -26.96
N GLY A 69 -4.96 -5.69 -27.90
CA GLY A 69 -5.51 -7.03 -27.88
C GLY A 69 -4.58 -7.97 -27.12
N ALA A 70 -5.10 -8.70 -26.13
CA ALA A 70 -4.36 -9.79 -25.53
C ALA A 70 -4.34 -10.99 -26.49
N THR A 71 -3.14 -11.44 -26.85
CA THR A 71 -2.92 -12.58 -27.75
C THR A 71 -2.97 -13.90 -26.99
N LYS A 72 -2.74 -13.87 -25.68
CA LYS A 72 -2.89 -15.00 -24.76
C LYS A 72 -4.08 -14.80 -23.83
N GLU A 73 -4.52 -15.88 -23.18
CA GLU A 73 -5.53 -15.78 -22.13
C GLU A 73 -4.98 -14.91 -20.99
N VAL A 74 -5.61 -13.76 -20.78
CA VAL A 74 -5.21 -12.81 -19.72
C VAL A 74 -5.41 -13.47 -18.37
N GLN A 75 -4.31 -13.77 -17.66
CA GLN A 75 -4.39 -14.33 -16.31
C GLN A 75 -4.59 -13.23 -15.27
N GLN A 76 -3.53 -12.49 -14.93
CA GLN A 76 -3.57 -11.39 -13.98
C GLN A 76 -3.06 -10.10 -14.64
N LEU A 77 -3.87 -9.04 -14.55
CA LEU A 77 -3.47 -7.72 -15.04
C LEU A 77 -2.73 -6.97 -13.93
N VAL A 78 -1.62 -6.33 -14.30
CA VAL A 78 -0.79 -5.54 -13.37
C VAL A 78 -0.45 -4.21 -14.01
N TRP A 79 -0.82 -3.13 -13.32
CA TRP A 79 -0.36 -1.79 -13.64
C TRP A 79 0.97 -1.51 -12.94
N LEU A 80 1.91 -0.97 -13.70
CA LEU A 80 3.19 -0.48 -13.22
C LEU A 80 3.24 1.02 -13.44
N GLU A 81 3.56 1.80 -12.41
CA GLU A 81 3.71 3.26 -12.49
C GLU A 81 4.97 3.74 -11.78
N GLU A 82 5.62 4.77 -12.35
CA GLU A 82 6.73 5.46 -11.71
C GLU A 82 6.20 6.26 -10.50
N GLN A 83 6.81 6.07 -9.33
CA GLN A 83 6.47 6.79 -8.12
C GLN A 83 6.88 8.26 -8.19
N ALA A 84 6.06 9.13 -7.59
CA ALA A 84 6.40 10.53 -7.38
C ALA A 84 7.42 10.65 -6.24
N VAL A 85 8.70 10.72 -6.59
CA VAL A 85 9.84 10.85 -5.65
C VAL A 85 10.59 12.14 -5.97
N GLU A 86 11.13 12.80 -4.96
CA GLU A 86 11.95 14.01 -5.14
C GLU A 86 13.11 13.78 -6.12
N GLU A 87 13.35 14.72 -7.02
CA GLU A 87 14.40 14.61 -8.04
C GLU A 87 15.82 14.51 -7.44
N SER A 88 16.03 15.05 -6.24
CA SER A 88 17.28 14.91 -5.48
C SER A 88 17.65 13.44 -5.21
N LEU A 89 16.64 12.61 -4.94
CA LEU A 89 16.78 11.17 -4.70
C LEU A 89 17.01 10.40 -6.01
N LYS A 90 16.49 10.90 -7.14
CA LYS A 90 16.69 10.32 -8.48
C LYS A 90 18.04 10.67 -9.10
N ALA A 91 18.55 11.87 -8.84
CA ALA A 91 19.78 12.40 -9.43
C ALA A 91 21.06 11.68 -8.95
N GLN A 92 21.02 11.01 -7.79
CA GLN A 92 22.15 10.24 -7.27
C GLN A 92 22.38 8.92 -8.03
N THR A 93 21.45 8.53 -8.90
CA THR A 93 21.47 7.25 -9.62
C THR A 93 21.52 7.47 -11.13
N ARG A 94 22.73 7.45 -11.72
CA ARG A 94 22.93 7.54 -13.16
C ARG A 94 22.40 6.27 -13.88
N SER A 95 21.68 6.47 -15.00
CA SER A 95 21.31 5.47 -16.04
C SER A 95 20.06 4.59 -15.80
N PHE A 96 18.88 5.20 -15.64
CA PHE A 96 17.64 4.51 -15.25
C PHE A 96 16.73 3.97 -16.39
N ARG A 97 16.95 4.30 -17.67
CA ARG A 97 16.09 3.76 -18.75
C ARG A 97 16.22 2.23 -18.93
N ASN A 98 17.34 1.65 -18.53
CA ASN A 98 17.60 0.22 -18.69
C ASN A 98 16.96 -0.64 -17.58
N GLU A 99 16.55 -0.06 -16.45
CA GLU A 99 16.05 -0.85 -15.31
C GLU A 99 14.68 -1.47 -15.58
N PHE A 100 13.81 -0.78 -16.32
CA PHE A 100 12.50 -1.33 -16.67
C PHE A 100 12.63 -2.49 -17.67
N ASP A 101 13.51 -2.35 -18.67
CA ASP A 101 13.79 -3.45 -19.61
C ASP A 101 14.51 -4.61 -18.90
N ALA A 102 15.45 -4.32 -17.99
CA ALA A 102 16.09 -5.34 -17.16
C ALA A 102 15.09 -6.05 -16.21
N PHE A 103 14.08 -5.33 -15.71
CA PHE A 103 12.98 -5.90 -14.95
C PHE A 103 12.15 -6.86 -15.82
N LEU A 104 11.78 -6.44 -17.03
CA LEU A 104 11.05 -7.31 -17.96
C LEU A 104 11.86 -8.56 -18.31
N ASP A 105 13.16 -8.43 -18.53
CA ASP A 105 14.07 -9.56 -18.75
C ASP A 105 14.11 -10.48 -17.53
N THR A 106 14.24 -9.93 -16.32
CA THR A 106 14.22 -10.69 -15.06
C THR A 106 12.91 -11.45 -14.90
N LEU A 107 11.78 -10.79 -15.15
CA LEU A 107 10.44 -11.40 -15.12
C LEU A 107 10.29 -12.52 -16.15
N SER A 108 10.98 -12.43 -17.30
CA SER A 108 11.00 -13.48 -18.32
C SER A 108 11.74 -14.72 -17.84
N THR A 109 12.86 -14.53 -17.13
CA THR A 109 13.76 -15.60 -16.67
C THR A 109 13.37 -16.20 -15.32
N TYR A 110 12.59 -15.48 -14.51
CA TYR A 110 12.24 -15.92 -13.17
C TYR A 110 11.35 -17.16 -13.20
N ASN A 111 11.81 -18.22 -12.54
CA ASN A 111 11.06 -19.46 -12.34
C ASN A 111 10.84 -19.69 -10.83
N PRO A 112 9.60 -19.62 -10.33
CA PRO A 112 9.32 -19.84 -8.91
C PRO A 112 9.67 -21.27 -8.45
N ALA A 113 9.75 -22.25 -9.37
CA ALA A 113 10.11 -23.63 -9.05
C ALA A 113 11.62 -23.85 -8.76
N SER A 114 12.48 -22.86 -9.04
CA SER A 114 13.93 -22.97 -8.76
C SER A 114 14.35 -22.36 -7.42
N GLU A 115 13.43 -21.74 -6.68
CA GLU A 115 13.68 -21.26 -5.30
C GLU A 115 13.22 -22.25 -4.23
N ASP A 116 12.89 -23.49 -4.60
CA ASP A 116 12.85 -24.57 -3.61
C ASP A 116 14.27 -24.77 -3.09
N PHE A 117 14.47 -24.38 -1.83
CA PHE A 117 15.66 -24.65 -1.03
C PHE A 117 16.16 -26.06 -1.33
N THR A 118 17.46 -26.18 -1.64
CA THR A 118 18.17 -27.42 -1.89
C THR A 118 17.84 -28.51 -0.85
N ASN A 119 16.81 -29.31 -1.12
CA ASN A 119 16.70 -30.65 -0.61
C ASN A 119 17.54 -31.51 -1.55
N SER A 120 18.79 -31.77 -1.13
CA SER A 120 19.55 -32.88 -1.65
C SER A 120 18.67 -34.14 -1.60
N HIS A 121 18.37 -34.69 -2.79
CA HIS A 121 17.61 -35.92 -3.07
C HIS A 121 16.15 -35.70 -3.50
N GLY A 122 15.96 -35.26 -4.74
CA GLY A 122 14.66 -35.27 -5.41
C GLY A 122 14.83 -35.07 -6.91
N GLN A 123 14.23 -35.95 -7.70
CA GLN A 123 14.32 -36.07 -9.15
C GLN A 123 13.91 -34.77 -9.89
N GLU A 124 14.80 -34.16 -10.66
CA GLU A 124 14.48 -33.02 -11.52
C GLU A 124 13.63 -33.49 -12.71
N VAL A 125 12.35 -33.12 -12.72
CA VAL A 125 11.52 -33.20 -13.93
C VAL A 125 11.87 -32.00 -14.81
N ILE A 126 12.61 -32.24 -15.89
CA ILE A 126 12.84 -31.25 -16.95
C ILE A 126 11.51 -31.01 -17.67
N SER A 127 10.66 -30.13 -17.13
CA SER A 127 9.50 -29.63 -17.85
C SER A 127 10.00 -28.58 -18.85
N ASN A 128 10.15 -29.04 -20.09
CA ASN A 128 10.53 -28.22 -21.22
C ASN A 128 9.31 -27.38 -21.66
N ALA A 129 9.00 -26.33 -20.90
CA ALA A 129 7.99 -25.34 -21.26
C ALA A 129 8.50 -23.95 -20.93
N ARG A 130 9.28 -23.36 -21.84
CA ARG A 130 9.52 -21.91 -21.85
C ARG A 130 8.20 -21.21 -22.22
N SER A 131 7.29 -21.03 -21.27
CA SER A 131 6.23 -20.04 -21.42
C SER A 131 6.84 -18.67 -21.17
N VAL A 132 6.80 -17.80 -22.19
CA VAL A 132 7.01 -16.36 -21.98
C VAL A 132 5.84 -15.90 -21.12
N GLY A 133 6.05 -15.88 -19.80
CA GLY A 133 5.01 -15.77 -18.75
C GLY A 133 4.47 -14.36 -18.48
N TYR A 134 4.62 -13.46 -19.46
CA TYR A 134 3.94 -12.16 -19.46
C TYR A 134 3.73 -11.64 -20.89
N GLU A 135 2.78 -10.72 -21.04
CA GLU A 135 2.47 -9.96 -22.25
C GLU A 135 2.39 -8.47 -21.88
N VAL A 136 3.09 -7.62 -22.62
CA VAL A 136 3.03 -6.16 -22.44
C VAL A 136 1.84 -5.62 -23.24
N LEU A 137 0.82 -5.14 -22.54
CA LEU A 137 -0.42 -4.64 -23.14
C LEU A 137 -0.39 -3.13 -23.31
N TYR A 138 0.32 -2.40 -22.46
CA TYR A 138 0.51 -0.96 -22.59
C TYR A 138 1.94 -0.60 -22.18
N ARG A 139 2.58 0.31 -22.90
CA ARG A 139 3.92 0.79 -22.55
C ARG A 139 4.05 2.29 -22.78
N HIS A 140 4.46 2.97 -21.74
CA HIS A 140 4.87 4.37 -21.73
C HIS A 140 6.17 4.51 -20.94
N LYS A 141 6.80 5.69 -20.98
CA LYS A 141 8.05 5.96 -20.23
C LYS A 141 7.90 5.89 -18.71
N LYS A 142 6.67 6.09 -18.21
CA LYS A 142 6.34 6.21 -16.77
C LYS A 142 5.27 5.21 -16.30
N ALA A 143 4.75 4.39 -17.20
CA ALA A 143 3.68 3.46 -16.89
C ALA A 143 3.68 2.28 -17.87
N ALA A 144 3.22 1.13 -17.41
CA ALA A 144 2.98 -0.04 -18.24
C ALA A 144 1.82 -0.87 -17.71
N LEU A 145 1.11 -1.55 -18.61
CA LEU A 145 0.12 -2.58 -18.27
C LEU A 145 0.66 -3.91 -18.75
N LEU A 146 0.79 -4.86 -17.83
CA LEU A 146 1.21 -6.21 -18.12
C LEU A 146 0.05 -7.18 -17.88
N SER A 147 -0.04 -8.21 -18.71
CA SER A 147 -0.68 -9.47 -18.34
C SER A 147 0.42 -10.43 -17.91
N VAL A 148 0.34 -10.95 -16.69
CA VAL A 148 1.33 -11.85 -16.12
C VAL A 148 0.66 -13.12 -15.62
N ASP A 149 1.42 -14.21 -15.58
CA ASP A 149 0.94 -15.45 -14.99
C ASP A 149 0.64 -15.26 -13.49
N HIS A 150 -0.37 -15.98 -12.98
CA HIS A 150 -0.86 -15.81 -11.61
C HIS A 150 0.23 -16.03 -10.55
N ASP A 151 1.17 -16.96 -10.75
CA ASP A 151 2.26 -17.20 -9.82
C ASP A 151 3.32 -16.09 -9.85
N LYS A 152 3.58 -15.49 -11.02
CA LYS A 152 4.47 -14.33 -11.15
C LYS A 152 3.83 -13.07 -10.57
N ALA A 153 2.50 -12.93 -10.64
CA ALA A 153 1.79 -11.81 -10.03
C ALA A 153 2.00 -11.73 -8.51
N LYS A 154 2.17 -12.87 -7.82
CA LYS A 154 2.37 -12.92 -6.36
C LYS A 154 3.69 -12.30 -5.89
N ILE A 155 4.68 -12.25 -6.78
CA ILE A 155 6.04 -11.79 -6.48
C ILE A 155 6.40 -10.53 -7.26
N ILE A 156 5.52 -10.02 -8.12
CA ILE A 156 5.89 -8.95 -9.04
C ILE A 156 6.43 -7.72 -8.31
N ASP A 157 5.86 -7.42 -7.14
CA ASP A 157 6.26 -6.30 -6.29
C ASP A 157 7.68 -6.43 -5.73
N THR A 158 8.20 -7.66 -5.58
CA THR A 158 9.59 -7.89 -5.13
C THR A 158 10.61 -7.69 -6.25
N LEU A 159 10.16 -7.74 -7.50
CA LEU A 159 10.99 -7.61 -8.70
C LEU A 159 10.93 -6.18 -9.28
N VAL A 160 9.90 -5.40 -8.92
CA VAL A 160 9.70 -4.05 -9.45
C VAL A 160 10.88 -3.13 -9.08
N PRO A 161 11.37 -2.29 -10.01
CA PRO A 161 12.45 -1.35 -9.72
C PRO A 161 12.11 -0.39 -8.58
N ARG A 162 13.11 0.13 -7.88
CA ARG A 162 13.00 0.91 -6.64
C ARG A 162 11.99 2.07 -6.66
N PHE A 163 11.82 2.73 -7.79
CA PHE A 163 10.92 3.90 -7.94
C PHE A 163 9.69 3.58 -8.78
N TRP A 164 9.33 2.31 -8.86
CA TRP A 164 8.13 1.85 -9.53
C TRP A 164 7.23 1.18 -8.51
N LYS A 165 5.93 1.28 -8.74
CA LYS A 165 4.91 0.64 -7.93
C LYS A 165 4.15 -0.35 -8.80
N SER A 166 3.88 -1.53 -8.26
CA SER A 166 2.95 -2.48 -8.87
C SER A 166 1.54 -2.33 -8.28
N THR A 167 0.52 -2.51 -9.10
CA THR A 167 -0.88 -2.57 -8.64
C THR A 167 -1.59 -3.66 -9.41
N LEU A 168 -2.08 -4.68 -8.70
CA LEU A 168 -2.91 -5.72 -9.28
C LEU A 168 -4.27 -5.13 -9.64
N LEU A 169 -4.70 -5.34 -10.88
CA LEU A 169 -6.05 -5.01 -11.32
C LEU A 169 -7.03 -6.07 -10.79
N PRO A 170 -8.30 -5.70 -10.54
CA PRO A 170 -9.35 -6.67 -10.27
C PRO A 170 -9.38 -7.77 -11.35
N THR A 171 -9.75 -9.00 -10.99
CA THR A 171 -9.84 -10.11 -11.97
C THR A 171 -10.99 -9.93 -12.96
N LYS A 172 -11.99 -9.11 -12.60
CA LYS A 172 -13.13 -8.74 -13.45
C LYS A 172 -13.38 -7.24 -13.33
N PRO A 173 -13.94 -6.61 -14.38
CA PRO A 173 -14.37 -5.22 -14.31
C PRO A 173 -15.27 -4.95 -13.10
N VAL A 174 -15.08 -3.80 -12.47
CA VAL A 174 -15.87 -3.28 -11.36
C VAL A 174 -16.74 -2.12 -11.83
N PRO A 175 -17.94 -1.93 -11.28
CA PRO A 175 -18.77 -0.78 -11.60
C PRO A 175 -18.05 0.53 -11.23
N PHE A 176 -18.04 1.49 -12.15
CA PHE A 176 -17.56 2.84 -11.84
C PHE A 176 -18.47 3.50 -10.79
N GLN A 177 -17.89 3.97 -9.68
CA GLN A 177 -18.59 4.75 -8.66
C GLN A 177 -18.21 6.22 -8.81
N SER A 178 -19.18 7.07 -9.20
CA SER A 178 -18.93 8.51 -9.27
C SER A 178 -18.86 9.11 -7.88
N VAL A 179 -17.85 9.94 -7.64
CA VAL A 179 -17.76 10.77 -6.43
C VAL A 179 -18.73 11.94 -6.60
N ASP A 180 -19.55 12.21 -5.58
CA ASP A 180 -20.48 13.33 -5.59
C ASP A 180 -19.72 14.67 -5.69
N ARG A 181 -20.28 15.62 -6.46
CA ARG A 181 -19.64 16.92 -6.71
C ARG A 181 -19.49 17.71 -5.41
N SER A 182 -20.43 17.56 -4.46
CA SER A 182 -20.33 18.22 -3.15
C SER A 182 -19.07 17.81 -2.37
N SER A 183 -18.66 16.53 -2.46
CA SER A 183 -17.45 16.00 -1.83
C SER A 183 -16.19 16.52 -2.52
N LEU A 184 -16.23 16.66 -3.85
CA LEU A 184 -15.14 17.26 -4.62
C LEU A 184 -14.98 18.75 -4.28
N THR A 185 -16.08 19.51 -4.18
CA THR A 185 -16.03 20.94 -3.84
C THR A 185 -15.34 21.17 -2.49
N HIS A 186 -15.58 20.30 -1.50
CA HIS A 186 -14.88 20.39 -0.21
C HIS A 186 -13.37 20.22 -0.38
N ALA A 187 -12.93 19.15 -1.05
CA ALA A 187 -11.51 18.90 -1.30
C ALA A 187 -10.86 20.01 -2.14
N GLU A 188 -11.52 20.46 -3.21
CA GLU A 188 -11.08 21.58 -4.06
C GLU A 188 -10.91 22.87 -3.23
N THR A 189 -11.86 23.15 -2.32
CA THR A 189 -11.79 24.33 -1.43
C THR A 189 -10.64 24.22 -0.44
N VAL A 190 -10.42 23.04 0.15
CA VAL A 190 -9.29 22.79 1.06
C VAL A 190 -7.97 22.96 0.31
N LEU A 191 -7.82 22.36 -0.87
CA LEU A 191 -6.60 22.43 -1.68
C LEU A 191 -6.31 23.84 -2.20
N ALA A 192 -7.33 24.57 -2.64
CA ALA A 192 -7.17 25.96 -3.10
C ALA A 192 -6.70 26.91 -2.00
N ASN A 193 -7.03 26.60 -0.75
CA ASN A 193 -6.64 27.38 0.43
C ASN A 193 -5.52 26.72 1.24
N LEU A 194 -4.94 25.62 0.76
CA LEU A 194 -3.88 24.92 1.45
C LEU A 194 -2.64 25.80 1.45
N LYS A 195 -2.34 26.38 2.61
CA LYS A 195 -1.16 27.19 2.84
C LYS A 195 -0.30 26.50 3.88
N SER A 196 1.02 26.69 3.75
CA SER A 196 1.94 26.30 4.81
C SER A 196 1.53 26.99 6.11
N ASP A 197 1.24 26.20 7.14
CA ASP A 197 0.93 26.72 8.46
C ASP A 197 2.22 26.77 9.29
N PRO A 198 2.70 27.96 9.68
CA PRO A 198 3.94 28.09 10.46
C PRO A 198 3.85 27.43 11.84
N THR A 199 2.64 27.32 12.41
CA THR A 199 2.40 26.62 13.67
C THR A 199 2.64 25.12 13.48
N ILE A 200 2.06 24.54 12.42
CA ILE A 200 2.26 23.11 12.10
C ILE A 200 3.74 22.84 11.79
N ALA A 201 4.39 23.69 11.01
CA ALA A 201 5.81 23.57 10.70
C ALA A 201 6.67 23.56 11.98
N THR A 202 6.42 24.48 12.91
CA THR A 202 7.12 24.55 14.20
C THR A 202 6.89 23.29 15.05
N ILE A 203 5.66 22.77 15.07
CA ILE A 203 5.33 21.52 15.78
C ILE A 203 6.11 20.35 15.18
N VAL A 204 6.14 20.24 13.85
CA VAL A 204 6.88 19.19 13.14
C VAL A 204 8.38 19.29 13.43
N ASP A 205 8.94 20.50 13.39
CA ASP A 205 10.36 20.74 13.68
C ASP A 205 10.74 20.44 15.15
N SER A 206 9.76 20.47 16.06
CA SER A 206 9.98 20.12 17.48
C SER A 206 10.17 18.61 17.71
N ILE A 207 9.91 17.77 16.69
CA ILE A 207 10.01 16.31 16.81
C ILE A 207 11.49 15.88 16.88
N SER A 208 11.86 15.25 17.98
CA SER A 208 13.25 14.81 18.23
C SER A 208 13.58 13.49 17.53
N VAL A 209 14.23 13.58 16.37
CA VAL A 209 14.78 12.41 15.66
C VAL A 209 15.76 11.63 16.55
N SER A 210 16.54 12.33 17.38
CA SER A 210 17.46 11.69 18.32
C SER A 210 16.75 10.84 19.37
N GLN A 211 15.57 11.26 19.83
CA GLN A 211 14.76 10.47 20.75
C GLN A 211 14.15 9.26 20.03
N MET A 212 13.60 9.46 18.83
CA MET A 212 13.05 8.37 18.01
C MET A 212 14.10 7.28 17.73
N LYS A 213 15.35 7.67 17.47
CA LYS A 213 16.48 6.73 17.31
C LYS A 213 16.80 5.93 18.58
N LYS A 214 16.59 6.49 19.77
CA LYS A 214 16.74 5.74 21.03
C LYS A 214 15.58 4.77 21.22
N ASP A 215 14.36 5.24 20.98
CA ASP A 215 13.15 4.45 21.15
C ASP A 215 13.13 3.23 20.21
N ILE A 216 13.54 3.39 18.95
CA ILE A 216 13.58 2.28 18.00
C ILE A 216 14.62 1.22 18.38
N ARG A 217 15.74 1.62 18.99
CA ARG A 217 16.76 0.68 19.49
C ARG A 217 16.21 -0.21 20.59
N PHE A 218 15.33 0.32 21.43
CA PHE A 218 14.61 -0.50 22.40
C PHE A 218 13.71 -1.52 21.70
N LEU A 219 12.83 -1.10 20.79
CA LEU A 219 11.91 -2.03 20.12
C LEU A 219 12.64 -3.12 19.31
N THR A 220 13.74 -2.75 18.65
CA THR A 220 14.56 -3.66 17.80
C THR A 220 15.46 -4.60 18.59
N GLY A 221 15.60 -4.39 19.90
CA GLY A 221 16.51 -5.17 20.75
C GLY A 221 17.99 -4.81 20.57
N GLU A 222 18.29 -3.65 19.98
CA GLU A 222 19.66 -3.09 19.92
C GLU A 222 20.05 -2.37 21.21
N ASP A 223 19.06 -2.04 22.04
CA ASP A 223 19.26 -1.61 23.42
C ASP A 223 19.44 -2.85 24.31
N GLU A 224 20.50 -2.87 25.11
CA GLU A 224 20.85 -3.97 26.00
C GLU A 224 19.76 -4.21 27.07
N ASP A 225 19.07 -3.15 27.48
CA ASP A 225 18.00 -3.19 28.49
C ASP A 225 16.66 -3.72 27.93
N SER A 226 16.54 -3.86 26.60
CA SER A 226 15.31 -4.31 25.96
C SER A 226 15.06 -5.81 26.13
N GLY A 227 16.09 -6.62 25.88
CA GLY A 227 15.98 -8.08 25.85
C GLY A 227 15.04 -8.64 24.75
N ILE A 228 14.54 -7.80 23.84
CA ILE A 228 13.66 -8.22 22.74
C ILE A 228 14.49 -8.85 21.62
N LEU A 229 14.26 -10.14 21.35
CA LEU A 229 14.78 -10.80 20.14
C LEU A 229 13.84 -10.67 18.94
N SER A 230 12.54 -10.62 19.22
CA SER A 230 11.45 -10.50 18.27
C SER A 230 10.21 -10.00 18.99
N ARG A 231 9.39 -9.23 18.29
CA ARG A 231 8.06 -8.80 18.74
C ARG A 231 6.96 -9.63 18.12
N HIS A 232 7.22 -10.90 17.77
CA HIS A 232 6.17 -11.80 17.27
C HIS A 232 5.03 -11.88 18.29
N SER A 233 3.77 -11.84 17.85
CA SER A 233 2.63 -11.62 18.76
C SER A 233 2.45 -12.66 19.86
N PHE A 234 3.02 -13.86 19.69
CA PHE A 234 3.02 -14.94 20.70
C PHE A 234 4.27 -14.96 21.58
N SER A 235 5.22 -14.06 21.36
CA SER A 235 6.50 -14.02 22.04
C SER A 235 6.43 -13.17 23.30
N LYS A 236 7.33 -13.45 24.25
CA LYS A 236 7.54 -12.58 25.41
C LYS A 236 8.00 -11.17 25.00
N GLY A 237 8.75 -11.06 23.89
CA GLY A 237 9.23 -9.76 23.40
C GLY A 237 8.10 -8.82 22.99
N ALA A 238 7.00 -9.33 22.43
CA ALA A 238 5.81 -8.53 22.17
C ALA A 238 5.15 -8.01 23.47
N LEU A 239 5.08 -8.83 24.52
CA LEU A 239 4.58 -8.40 25.83
C LEU A 239 5.48 -7.33 26.48
N THR A 240 6.81 -7.48 26.34
CA THR A 240 7.79 -6.47 26.77
C THR A 240 7.58 -5.17 25.99
N ALA A 241 7.44 -5.23 24.67
CA ALA A 241 7.19 -4.07 23.83
C ALA A 241 5.87 -3.37 24.19
N ALA A 242 4.78 -4.12 24.36
CA ALA A 242 3.48 -3.58 24.77
C ALA A 242 3.55 -2.85 26.12
N SER A 243 4.21 -3.47 27.10
CA SER A 243 4.39 -2.88 28.44
C SER A 243 5.28 -1.65 28.40
N TRP A 244 6.34 -1.69 27.60
CA TRP A 244 7.23 -0.55 27.41
C TRP A 244 6.51 0.62 26.73
N LEU A 245 5.76 0.36 25.65
CA LEU A 245 4.96 1.37 24.96
C LEU A 245 3.96 2.00 25.90
N LYS A 246 3.22 1.18 26.67
CA LYS A 246 2.30 1.66 27.71
C LYS A 246 3.00 2.64 28.66
N ALA A 247 4.17 2.26 29.21
CA ALA A 247 4.91 3.13 30.13
C ALA A 247 5.35 4.44 29.46
N ARG A 248 5.88 4.40 28.23
CA ARG A 248 6.29 5.61 27.49
C ARG A 248 5.12 6.52 27.15
N PHE A 249 3.96 5.93 26.91
CA PHE A 249 2.72 6.64 26.69
C PHE A 249 2.19 7.28 27.99
N GLU A 250 2.23 6.57 29.13
CA GLU A 250 1.80 7.10 30.42
C GLU A 250 2.74 8.19 30.95
N GLU A 251 4.03 8.15 30.64
CA GLU A 251 4.99 9.23 30.93
C GLU A 251 4.59 10.58 30.32
N THR A 252 3.80 10.56 29.24
CA THR A 252 3.28 11.80 28.65
C THR A 252 2.17 12.44 29.49
N GLY A 253 1.61 11.73 30.48
CA GLY A 253 0.45 12.14 31.27
C GLY A 253 -0.89 11.63 30.72
N ALA A 254 -0.86 10.78 29.69
CA ALA A 254 -2.05 10.16 29.12
C ALA A 254 -2.43 8.85 29.82
N SER A 255 -3.67 8.39 29.61
CA SER A 255 -4.10 7.05 30.00
C SER A 255 -3.74 6.05 28.89
N CYS A 256 -3.25 4.88 29.27
CA CYS A 256 -2.97 3.83 28.30
C CYS A 256 -3.54 2.51 28.78
N GLU A 257 -4.32 1.86 27.92
CA GLU A 257 -4.96 0.59 28.19
C GLU A 257 -4.36 -0.49 27.29
N LEU A 258 -3.96 -1.60 27.90
CA LEU A 258 -3.66 -2.82 27.16
C LEU A 258 -4.97 -3.56 26.95
N LYS A 259 -5.42 -3.70 25.69
CA LYS A 259 -6.65 -4.39 25.33
C LYS A 259 -6.35 -5.78 24.77
N PRO A 260 -6.51 -6.86 25.56
CA PRO A 260 -6.44 -8.21 25.03
C PRO A 260 -7.56 -8.44 24.03
N PHE A 261 -7.26 -9.10 22.91
CA PHE A 261 -8.27 -9.43 21.90
C PHE A 261 -8.31 -10.93 21.57
N LEU A 262 -7.24 -11.68 21.86
CA LEU A 262 -7.18 -13.12 21.64
C LEU A 262 -6.24 -13.75 22.67
N ILE A 263 -6.61 -14.93 23.18
CA ILE A 263 -5.81 -15.66 24.16
C ILE A 263 -4.48 -16.07 23.52
N GLY A 264 -3.38 -15.80 24.23
CA GLY A 264 -2.02 -16.13 23.78
C GLY A 264 -1.36 -15.07 22.90
N PHE A 265 -2.10 -14.05 22.47
CA PHE A 265 -1.53 -12.89 21.77
C PHE A 265 -1.17 -11.77 22.74
N ALA A 266 -0.15 -11.00 22.39
CA ALA A 266 0.10 -9.71 23.01
C ALA A 266 -1.10 -8.76 22.78
N PRO A 267 -1.43 -7.88 23.75
CA PRO A 267 -2.60 -7.01 23.67
C PRO A 267 -2.39 -5.84 22.72
N ASN A 268 -3.46 -5.22 22.22
CA ASN A 268 -3.33 -3.90 21.59
C ASN A 268 -2.97 -2.86 22.65
N VAL A 269 -2.10 -1.91 22.30
CA VAL A 269 -1.76 -0.77 23.17
C VAL A 269 -2.62 0.41 22.72
N VAL A 270 -3.67 0.69 23.49
CA VAL A 270 -4.60 1.78 23.22
C VAL A 270 -4.22 2.96 24.09
N TRP A 271 -3.63 3.97 23.47
CA TRP A 271 -3.41 5.25 24.10
C TRP A 271 -4.66 6.09 23.97
N SER A 272 -5.21 6.46 25.12
CA SER A 272 -6.26 7.47 25.20
C SER A 272 -5.77 8.51 26.19
N ILE A 273 -5.48 9.72 25.73
CA ILE A 273 -5.56 10.85 26.65
C ILE A 273 -7.01 10.81 27.14
N SER A 274 -7.26 10.47 28.39
CA SER A 274 -8.63 10.45 28.93
C SER A 274 -9.25 11.84 28.71
N ARG A 275 -10.01 11.96 27.61
CA ARG A 275 -10.70 13.13 27.06
C ARG A 275 -9.84 14.41 27.00
N TYR A 276 -9.19 14.67 25.87
CA TYR A 276 -9.51 15.96 25.25
C TYR A 276 -10.93 15.79 24.73
N PRO A 277 -11.97 16.35 25.40
CA PRO A 277 -13.20 16.55 24.66
C PRO A 277 -12.73 17.34 23.44
N SER A 278 -13.05 16.83 22.25
CA SER A 278 -13.06 17.67 21.08
C SER A 278 -13.58 19.05 21.50
N LEU A 279 -12.95 20.13 21.03
CA LEU A 279 -13.41 21.49 21.39
C LEU A 279 -14.90 21.68 21.08
N VAL A 280 -15.47 20.79 20.25
CA VAL A 280 -16.90 20.65 19.98
C VAL A 280 -17.42 19.27 20.43
N ASN A 281 -18.68 19.19 20.84
CA ASN A 281 -19.33 17.90 21.10
C ASN A 281 -19.44 17.09 19.78
N THR A 282 -18.68 16.00 19.65
CA THR A 282 -18.65 15.18 18.43
C THR A 282 -18.41 13.71 18.75
N THR A 283 -18.98 12.84 17.93
CA THR A 283 -18.70 11.41 17.89
C THR A 283 -17.57 11.07 16.91
N SER A 284 -17.07 12.05 16.14
CA SER A 284 -16.00 11.84 15.17
C SER A 284 -14.67 11.61 15.87
N THR A 285 -14.00 10.52 15.49
CA THR A 285 -12.71 10.11 16.05
C THR A 285 -11.71 9.94 14.92
N VAL A 286 -10.55 10.57 15.06
CA VAL A 286 -9.38 10.40 14.21
C VAL A 286 -8.45 9.41 14.90
N LEU A 287 -8.22 8.28 14.23
CA LEU A 287 -7.34 7.23 14.71
C LEU A 287 -5.98 7.34 14.02
N PHE A 288 -4.91 7.44 14.80
CA PHE A 288 -3.54 7.20 14.34
C PHE A 288 -3.13 5.80 14.79
N SER A 289 -2.52 5.02 13.90
CA SER A 289 -2.14 3.66 14.24
C SER A 289 -0.87 3.19 13.56
N ALA A 290 -0.26 2.21 14.19
CA ALA A 290 0.89 1.42 13.73
C ALA A 290 0.72 -0.01 14.27
N HIS A 291 1.50 -0.97 13.79
CA HIS A 291 1.62 -2.25 14.49
C HIS A 291 2.99 -2.39 15.14
N TYR A 292 3.01 -2.90 16.36
CA TYR A 292 4.26 -3.07 17.10
C TYR A 292 4.77 -4.51 17.06
N ASP A 293 3.98 -5.46 16.57
CA ASP A 293 4.47 -6.82 16.35
C ASP A 293 5.38 -6.90 15.12
N SER A 294 6.22 -7.95 15.08
CA SER A 294 7.15 -8.20 13.99
C SER A 294 7.35 -9.71 13.84
N ARG A 295 7.59 -10.22 12.64
CA ARG A 295 8.03 -11.62 12.48
C ARG A 295 9.36 -11.75 11.75
N GLY A 296 10.03 -12.87 11.97
CA GLY A 296 11.21 -13.22 11.18
C GLY A 296 10.79 -13.91 9.89
N SER A 297 11.57 -13.71 8.83
CA SER A 297 11.38 -14.42 7.57
C SER A 297 12.00 -15.82 7.65
N PHE A 298 11.37 -16.79 6.97
CA PHE A 298 11.94 -18.12 6.69
C PHE A 298 12.52 -18.85 7.92
N GLY A 299 11.75 -18.93 9.01
CA GLY A 299 12.14 -19.68 10.21
C GLY A 299 13.16 -18.98 11.11
N LYS A 300 13.59 -17.75 10.80
CA LYS A 300 14.41 -16.96 11.73
C LYS A 300 13.58 -16.49 12.91
N THR A 301 14.09 -16.72 14.11
CA THR A 301 13.45 -16.26 15.35
C THR A 301 13.77 -14.80 15.68
N ARG A 302 14.95 -14.31 15.27
CA ARG A 302 15.33 -12.91 15.44
C ARG A 302 14.62 -12.04 14.41
N ALA A 303 13.84 -11.09 14.89
CA ALA A 303 13.06 -10.16 14.07
C ALA A 303 13.12 -8.76 14.68
N PRO A 304 14.10 -7.93 14.29
CA PRO A 304 14.23 -6.58 14.82
C PRO A 304 13.05 -5.68 14.40
N GLY A 305 12.47 -5.89 13.22
CA GLY A 305 11.31 -5.14 12.73
C GLY A 305 11.48 -3.62 12.85
N ALA A 306 12.65 -3.09 12.44
CA ALA A 306 12.96 -1.68 12.63
C ALA A 306 12.12 -0.78 11.71
N ASP A 307 12.02 -1.18 10.45
CA ASP A 307 11.20 -0.50 9.45
C ASP A 307 9.74 -0.93 9.59
N ASP A 308 9.51 -2.25 9.58
CA ASP A 308 8.20 -2.93 9.64
C ASP A 308 7.93 -3.55 11.04
N ASP A 309 7.09 -2.95 11.88
CA ASP A 309 6.64 -1.55 11.85
C ASP A 309 7.10 -0.81 13.13
N GLY A 310 8.35 -1.05 13.49
CA GLY A 310 9.00 -0.30 14.56
C GLY A 310 9.02 1.20 14.24
N SER A 311 9.23 1.58 12.98
CA SER A 311 9.33 2.97 12.55
C SER A 311 8.00 3.72 12.73
N GLY A 312 6.87 3.15 12.30
CA GLY A 312 5.55 3.71 12.49
C GLY A 312 5.14 3.72 13.96
N THR A 313 5.49 2.67 14.72
CA THR A 313 5.24 2.63 16.17
C THR A 313 5.96 3.75 16.92
N ILE A 314 7.23 4.04 16.57
CA ILE A 314 7.97 5.15 17.17
C ILE A 314 7.47 6.51 16.69
N ALA A 315 7.03 6.63 15.43
CA ALA A 315 6.36 7.83 14.96
C ALA A 315 5.10 8.12 15.79
N LEU A 316 4.28 7.09 16.08
CA LEU A 316 3.10 7.19 16.93
C LEU A 316 3.43 7.70 18.34
N LEU A 317 4.48 7.16 18.96
CA LEU A 317 4.95 7.61 20.28
C LEU A 317 5.45 9.06 20.26
N SER A 318 6.15 9.45 19.18
CA SER A 318 6.65 10.81 19.00
C SER A 318 5.50 11.83 18.83
N ILE A 319 4.46 11.45 18.09
CA ILE A 319 3.22 12.23 17.95
C ILE A 319 2.56 12.40 19.32
N ALA A 320 2.39 11.33 20.10
CA ALA A 320 1.80 11.40 21.44
C ALA A 320 2.54 12.37 22.37
N ARG A 321 3.88 12.29 22.42
CA ARG A 321 4.72 13.19 23.21
C ARG A 321 4.59 14.65 22.76
N THR A 322 4.53 14.87 21.45
CA THR A 322 4.43 16.22 20.88
C THR A 322 3.06 16.85 21.15
N ILE A 323 1.98 16.08 20.99
CA ILE A 323 0.62 16.53 21.34
C ILE A 323 0.56 17.06 22.77
N LEU A 324 1.13 16.32 23.72
CA LEU A 324 1.06 16.69 25.13
C LEU A 324 2.06 17.79 25.51
N ARG A 325 3.30 17.74 24.99
CA ARG A 325 4.31 18.78 25.24
C ARG A 325 3.85 20.15 24.75
N GLU A 326 3.29 20.21 23.54
CA GLU A 326 2.83 21.46 22.91
C GLU A 326 1.38 21.82 23.32
N GLY A 327 0.69 20.96 24.08
CA GLY A 327 -0.69 21.19 24.53
C GLY A 327 -1.71 21.29 23.40
N ILE A 328 -1.52 20.52 22.32
CA ILE A 328 -2.34 20.55 21.11
C ILE A 328 -3.77 20.10 21.44
N LYS A 329 -4.76 20.85 20.92
CA LYS A 329 -6.19 20.54 21.05
C LYS A 329 -6.82 20.33 19.69
N PHE A 330 -7.76 19.40 19.61
CA PHE A 330 -8.40 19.00 18.37
C PHE A 330 -9.91 19.28 18.38
N HIS A 331 -10.50 19.48 17.20
CA HIS A 331 -11.95 19.56 16.99
C HIS A 331 -12.60 18.17 16.77
N SER A 332 -11.84 17.11 16.99
CA SER A 332 -12.29 15.72 16.90
C SER A 332 -11.61 14.92 18.01
N ASN A 333 -12.18 13.79 18.38
CA ASN A 333 -11.51 12.88 19.31
C ASN A 333 -10.28 12.33 18.59
N VAL A 334 -9.16 12.18 19.31
CA VAL A 334 -7.93 11.61 18.75
C VAL A 334 -7.54 10.41 19.59
N GLU A 335 -7.32 9.28 18.93
CA GLU A 335 -6.89 8.04 19.55
C GLU A 335 -5.64 7.51 18.84
N LEU A 336 -4.68 7.01 19.62
CA LEU A 336 -3.46 6.41 19.10
C LEU A 336 -3.46 4.94 19.49
N VAL A 337 -3.33 4.04 18.52
CA VAL A 337 -3.37 2.61 18.79
C VAL A 337 -2.19 1.90 18.13
N ALA A 338 -1.39 1.22 18.94
CA ALA A 338 -0.39 0.28 18.45
C ALA A 338 -0.98 -1.14 18.48
N PHE A 339 -1.16 -1.74 17.32
CA PHE A 339 -1.78 -3.05 17.16
C PHE A 339 -0.77 -4.18 17.30
N ALA A 340 -1.23 -5.32 17.83
CA ALA A 340 -0.54 -6.59 17.71
C ALA A 340 -1.26 -7.49 16.68
N GLY A 341 -0.58 -8.53 16.22
CA GLY A 341 -1.18 -9.52 15.32
C GLY A 341 -1.40 -9.04 13.90
N GLU A 342 -0.74 -7.96 13.47
CA GLU A 342 -0.74 -7.53 12.06
C GLU A 342 -0.15 -8.64 11.19
N GLU A 343 1.00 -9.15 11.62
CA GLU A 343 1.82 -10.10 10.89
C GLU A 343 1.21 -11.52 10.83
N GLN A 344 0.07 -11.71 11.51
CA GLN A 344 -0.73 -12.94 11.51
C GLN A 344 -2.09 -12.74 10.81
N GLY A 345 -2.25 -11.65 10.06
CA GLY A 345 -3.44 -11.35 9.28
C GLY A 345 -4.35 -10.31 9.91
N LEU A 346 -3.79 -9.19 10.36
CA LEU A 346 -4.52 -8.00 10.82
C LEU A 346 -5.46 -8.29 12.01
N LEU A 347 -5.08 -9.22 12.90
CA LEU A 347 -5.98 -9.75 13.93
C LEU A 347 -6.33 -8.71 14.99
N GLY A 348 -5.35 -7.95 15.48
CA GLY A 348 -5.57 -6.93 16.52
C GLY A 348 -6.39 -5.75 16.01
N SER A 349 -6.12 -5.25 14.79
CA SER A 349 -6.86 -4.13 14.20
C SER A 349 -8.30 -4.54 13.82
N ARG A 350 -8.50 -5.78 13.36
CA ARG A 350 -9.84 -6.34 13.10
C ARG A 350 -10.66 -6.51 14.38
N ALA A 351 -10.04 -6.91 15.49
CA ALA A 351 -10.73 -7.01 16.77
C ALA A 351 -11.11 -5.63 17.31
N TYR A 352 -10.20 -4.67 17.22
CA TYR A 352 -10.45 -3.29 17.64
C TYR A 352 -11.56 -2.62 16.81
N SER A 353 -11.55 -2.75 15.48
CA SER A 353 -12.61 -2.17 14.65
C SER A 353 -14.00 -2.71 14.99
N ARG A 354 -14.11 -4.02 15.28
CA ARG A 354 -15.38 -4.61 15.76
C ARG A 354 -15.82 -4.07 17.12
N MET A 355 -14.90 -3.71 18.00
CA MET A 355 -15.21 -3.14 19.31
C MET A 355 -15.70 -1.70 19.23
N VAL A 356 -15.27 -0.93 18.23
CA VAL A 356 -15.63 0.50 18.10
C VAL A 356 -16.91 0.72 17.29
N TYR A 357 -17.27 -0.20 16.39
CA TYR A 357 -18.46 -0.08 15.52
C TYR A 357 -19.70 -0.86 16.01
N PHE A 358 -19.61 -1.61 17.11
CA PHE A 358 -20.72 -2.31 17.76
C PHE A 358 -20.69 -2.03 19.26
#